data_AF-A0AB34GZK7-F1
#
_entry.id   AF-A0AB34GZK7-F1
#
_cell.length_a   1.000
_cell.length_b   1.000
_cell.length_c   1.000
_cell.angle_alpha   90.00
_cell.angle_beta   90.00
_cell.angle_gamma   90.00
#
_symmetry.space_group_name_H-M   'P 1'
#
loop_
_entity.id
_entity.type
_entity.pdbx_description
1 polymer ?
#
loop_
_entity_poly.entity_id
_entity_poly.type
_entity_poly.pdbx_seq_one_letter_code
_entity_poly.pdbx_strand_id
1 'polypeptide(L)'
;MQGTQVRALVQEDPTCCGATKTVSLRYRSHEAQLLKPTNAWAKELVLVVSFTIGGLIIILPTISPYTKYAIMINQASPYNHPVLLLDNGNILNGSSHPQDPQGPSLEWLKKL
;
A
#
# COMPACT_ATOMS: atom_id res chain seq x y z
N MET A 1 -43.51 33.96 -12.50
CA MET A 1 -44.05 34.55 -11.25
C MET A 1 -44.91 33.50 -10.57
N GLN A 2 -44.61 33.20 -9.30
CA GLN A 2 -45.45 32.54 -8.27
C GLN A 2 -45.85 31.06 -8.57
N GLY A 3 -45.69 30.09 -7.66
CA GLY A 3 -45.38 30.19 -6.24
C GLY A 3 -45.03 28.85 -5.59
N THR A 4 -44.36 28.99 -4.46
CA THR A 4 -44.02 28.02 -3.44
C THR A 4 -45.24 27.23 -2.96
N GLN A 5 -45.11 25.90 -2.84
CA GLN A 5 -45.85 25.15 -1.82
C GLN A 5 -44.93 24.14 -1.14
N VAL A 6 -44.49 24.55 0.05
CA VAL A 6 -43.90 23.69 1.08
C VAL A 6 -45.04 22.82 1.60
N ARG A 7 -45.10 21.55 1.19
CA ARG A 7 -45.89 20.55 1.92
C ARG A 7 -44.96 19.82 2.88
N ALA A 8 -44.86 20.40 4.07
CA ALA A 8 -44.45 19.68 5.26
C ALA A 8 -45.45 18.52 5.46
N LEU A 9 -44.99 17.29 5.25
CA LEU A 9 -45.65 16.13 5.87
C LEU A 9 -45.12 16.05 7.30
N VAL A 10 -45.78 16.82 8.17
CA VAL A 10 -45.92 16.54 9.61
C VAL A 10 -46.22 15.03 9.73
N GLN A 11 -45.25 14.21 10.15
CA GLN A 11 -44.86 13.95 11.54
C GLN A 11 -46.05 13.40 12.36
N GLU A 12 -46.28 12.09 12.23
CA GLU A 12 -47.09 11.29 13.16
C GLU A 12 -46.11 10.36 13.91
N ASP A 13 -45.97 10.59 15.22
CA ASP A 13 -45.11 9.92 16.24
C ASP A 13 -45.59 8.49 16.60
N PRO A 14 -45.01 7.74 17.57
CA PRO A 14 -43.62 7.51 17.98
C PRO A 14 -43.35 5.99 18.14
N THR A 15 -42.37 5.41 17.46
CA THR A 15 -41.87 4.08 17.87
C THR A 15 -40.37 4.01 17.63
N CYS A 16 -39.63 3.88 18.72
CA CYS A 16 -38.17 3.97 18.86
C CYS A 16 -37.33 3.01 17.99
N CYS A 17 -37.91 2.34 17.00
CA CYS A 17 -37.21 1.49 16.03
C CYS A 17 -36.78 2.21 14.74
N GLY A 18 -37.26 3.43 14.49
CA GLY A 18 -36.97 4.19 13.25
C GLY A 18 -35.72 5.08 13.29
N ALA A 19 -35.32 5.55 14.48
CA ALA A 19 -34.23 6.51 14.64
C ALA A 19 -32.84 5.90 14.36
N THR A 20 -32.63 4.65 14.76
CA THR A 20 -31.37 3.93 14.51
C THR A 20 -31.17 3.61 13.04
N LYS A 21 -32.25 3.28 12.31
CA LYS A 21 -32.20 2.98 10.87
C LYS A 21 -31.93 4.24 10.04
N THR A 22 -32.56 5.36 10.37
CA THR A 22 -32.35 6.64 9.66
C THR A 22 -30.98 7.25 9.93
N VAL A 23 -30.41 7.09 11.12
CA VAL A 23 -29.04 7.50 11.42
C VAL A 23 -28.01 6.57 10.75
N SER A 24 -28.21 5.24 10.79
CA SER A 24 -27.34 4.27 10.11
C SER A 24 -27.34 4.45 8.59
N LEU A 25 -28.50 4.71 7.98
CA LEU A 25 -28.61 5.03 6.56
C LEU A 25 -27.98 6.39 6.21
N ARG A 26 -28.06 7.39 7.09
CA ARG A 26 -27.35 8.67 6.89
C ARG A 26 -25.84 8.56 7.06
N TYR A 27 -25.36 7.83 8.06
CA TYR A 27 -23.92 7.56 8.25
C TYR A 27 -23.33 6.84 7.04
N ARG A 28 -23.98 5.75 6.60
CA ARG A 28 -23.60 5.01 5.39
C ARG A 28 -23.72 5.85 4.11
N SER A 29 -24.70 6.76 4.04
CA SER A 29 -24.89 7.68 2.91
C SER A 29 -23.78 8.74 2.84
N HIS A 30 -23.28 9.25 3.96
CA HIS A 30 -22.16 10.20 3.94
C HIS A 30 -20.84 9.52 3.53
N GLU A 31 -20.55 8.31 4.03
CA GLU A 31 -19.38 7.53 3.58
C GLU A 31 -19.50 7.13 2.08
N ALA A 32 -20.68 6.70 1.64
CA ALA A 32 -20.92 6.33 0.25
C ALA A 32 -20.95 7.54 -0.71
N GLN A 33 -21.26 8.74 -0.23
CA GLN A 33 -21.22 9.96 -1.05
C GLN A 33 -19.80 10.49 -1.24
N LEU A 34 -18.91 10.31 -0.26
CA LEU A 34 -17.48 10.61 -0.40
C LEU A 34 -16.78 9.63 -1.36
N LEU A 35 -17.18 8.35 -1.31
CA LEU A 35 -16.62 7.28 -2.14
C LEU A 35 -17.29 7.13 -3.52
N LYS A 36 -18.32 7.93 -3.85
CA LYS A 36 -18.89 7.93 -5.20
C LYS A 36 -17.87 8.56 -6.17
N PRO A 37 -17.30 7.77 -7.11
CA PRO A 37 -16.22 8.24 -7.98
C PRO A 37 -16.63 9.49 -8.76
N THR A 38 -17.89 9.57 -9.17
CA THR A 38 -18.39 10.62 -10.06
C THR A 38 -18.30 12.04 -9.50
N ASN A 39 -18.27 12.22 -8.18
CA ASN A 39 -18.33 13.55 -7.56
C ASN A 39 -16.92 14.10 -7.29
N ALA A 40 -16.03 13.23 -6.79
CA ALA A 40 -14.65 13.57 -6.46
C ALA A 40 -13.76 13.58 -7.71
N TRP A 41 -13.98 12.66 -8.65
CA TRP A 41 -13.22 12.60 -9.92
C TRP A 41 -13.57 13.76 -10.86
N ALA A 42 -14.80 14.30 -10.79
CA ALA A 42 -15.22 15.41 -11.63
C ALA A 42 -14.73 16.77 -11.12
N LYS A 43 -14.53 16.93 -9.80
CA LYS A 43 -14.12 18.21 -9.19
C LYS A 43 -12.62 18.31 -8.95
N GLU A 44 -11.98 17.23 -8.50
CA GLU A 44 -10.61 17.26 -8.02
C GLU A 44 -9.85 15.99 -8.45
N LEU A 45 -9.90 15.68 -9.75
CA LEU A 45 -9.19 14.54 -10.35
C LEU A 45 -7.71 14.47 -9.92
N VAL A 46 -7.06 15.63 -9.86
CA VAL A 46 -5.64 15.74 -9.46
C VAL A 46 -5.41 15.28 -8.02
N LEU A 47 -6.32 15.58 -7.09
CA LEU A 47 -6.18 15.16 -5.70
C LEU A 47 -6.49 13.68 -5.52
N VAL A 48 -7.51 13.17 -6.23
CA VAL A 48 -7.85 11.73 -6.18
C VAL A 48 -6.74 10.88 -6.78
N VAL A 49 -6.19 11.28 -7.93
CA VAL A 49 -5.09 10.55 -8.59
C VAL A 49 -3.81 10.61 -7.76
N SER A 50 -3.47 11.76 -7.17
CA SER A 50 -2.27 11.86 -6.34
C SER A 50 -2.37 11.01 -5.07
N PHE A 51 -3.52 11.02 -4.38
CA PHE A 51 -3.72 10.20 -3.18
C PHE A 51 -3.74 8.69 -3.49
N THR A 52 -4.35 8.29 -4.60
CA THR A 52 -4.37 6.87 -5.02
C THR A 52 -3.00 6.36 -5.39
N ILE A 53 -2.22 7.13 -6.17
CA ILE A 53 -0.84 6.76 -6.53
C ILE A 53 0.05 6.77 -5.27
N GLY A 54 -0.03 7.82 -4.45
CA GLY A 54 0.74 7.93 -3.22
C GLY A 54 0.45 6.79 -2.24
N GLY A 55 -0.84 6.47 -2.03
CA GLY A 55 -1.24 5.33 -1.21
C GLY A 55 -0.75 4.00 -1.76
N LEU A 56 -0.81 3.81 -3.08
CA LEU A 56 -0.31 2.61 -3.72
C LEU A 56 1.21 2.47 -3.55
N ILE A 57 1.99 3.54 -3.71
CA ILE A 57 3.45 3.53 -3.52
C ILE A 57 3.83 3.12 -2.08
N ILE A 58 3.02 3.47 -1.08
CA ILE A 58 3.29 3.11 0.31
C ILE A 58 2.96 1.64 0.58
N ILE A 59 1.86 1.14 0.01
CA ILE A 59 1.36 -0.22 0.30
C ILE A 59 2.07 -1.28 -0.54
N LEU A 60 2.38 -0.96 -1.81
CA LEU A 60 2.90 -1.91 -2.79
C LEU A 60 4.24 -2.56 -2.37
N PRO A 61 5.21 -1.84 -1.75
CA PRO A 61 6.46 -2.44 -1.29
C PRO A 61 6.27 -3.52 -0.21
N THR A 62 5.24 -3.38 0.64
CA THR A 62 4.94 -4.33 1.72
C THR A 62 4.27 -5.61 1.22
N ILE A 63 3.47 -5.51 0.16
CA ILE A 63 2.75 -6.66 -0.42
C ILE A 63 3.62 -7.38 -1.47
N SER A 64 4.50 -6.65 -2.17
CA SER A 64 5.27 -7.20 -3.27
C SER A 64 6.41 -8.11 -2.77
N PRO A 65 6.46 -9.39 -3.20
CA PRO A 65 7.59 -10.26 -2.90
C PRO A 65 8.87 -9.81 -3.60
N TYR A 66 8.77 -8.93 -4.61
CA TYR A 66 9.90 -8.46 -5.41
C TYR A 66 10.73 -7.37 -4.73
N THR A 67 10.17 -6.68 -3.74
CA THR A 67 10.91 -5.67 -2.95
C THR A 67 12.14 -6.27 -2.29
N LYS A 68 12.06 -7.55 -1.88
CA LYS A 68 13.18 -8.28 -1.29
C LYS A 68 14.36 -8.45 -2.27
N TYR A 69 14.08 -8.74 -3.53
CA TYR A 69 15.13 -8.90 -4.55
C TYR A 69 15.85 -7.58 -4.82
N ALA A 70 15.15 -6.45 -4.81
CA ALA A 70 15.79 -5.13 -4.94
C ALA A 70 16.82 -4.88 -3.83
N ILE A 71 16.49 -5.25 -2.58
CA ILE A 71 17.43 -5.15 -1.44
C ILE A 71 18.61 -6.10 -1.63
N MET A 72 18.34 -7.36 -2.02
CA MET A 72 19.40 -8.36 -2.23
C MET A 72 20.35 -7.97 -3.37
N ILE A 73 19.87 -7.34 -4.44
CA ILE A 73 20.70 -6.84 -5.55
C ILE A 73 21.65 -5.75 -5.06
N ASN A 74 21.14 -4.79 -4.28
CA ASN A 74 21.96 -3.70 -3.75
C ASN A 74 23.06 -4.21 -2.82
N GLN A 75 22.77 -5.23 -2.02
CA GLN A 75 23.75 -5.86 -1.12
C GLN A 75 24.77 -6.72 -1.87
N ALA A 76 24.35 -7.35 -2.97
CA ALA A 76 25.20 -8.20 -3.79
C ALA A 76 26.13 -7.40 -4.73
N SER A 77 25.90 -6.10 -4.93
CA SER A 77 26.73 -5.24 -5.77
C SER A 77 27.98 -4.76 -5.01
N PRO A 78 29.18 -5.25 -5.33
CA PRO A 78 30.38 -4.85 -4.63
C PRO A 78 30.85 -3.48 -5.12
N TYR A 79 30.61 -2.43 -4.32
CA TYR A 79 31.17 -1.10 -4.59
C TYR A 79 32.59 -0.92 -4.02
N ASN A 80 32.94 -1.72 -3.01
CA ASN A 80 34.26 -1.74 -2.40
C ASN A 80 34.98 -3.03 -2.78
N HIS A 81 36.31 -2.97 -2.85
CA HIS A 81 37.11 -4.17 -3.03
C HIS A 81 37.03 -5.03 -1.75
N PRO A 82 36.79 -6.35 -1.87
CA PRO A 82 36.74 -7.21 -0.71
C PRO A 82 38.13 -7.35 -0.09
N VAL A 83 38.21 -7.16 1.22
CA VAL A 83 39.45 -7.38 1.99
C VAL A 83 39.54 -8.85 2.35
N LEU A 84 40.65 -9.49 2.00
CA LEU A 84 40.91 -10.88 2.35
C LEU A 84 41.16 -11.00 3.85
N LEU A 85 40.45 -11.92 4.49
CA LEU A 85 40.63 -12.23 5.90
C LEU A 85 41.82 -13.18 6.06
N LEU A 86 42.67 -12.93 7.06
CA LEU A 86 43.73 -13.86 7.43
C LEU A 86 43.11 -15.13 8.02
N ASP A 87 43.42 -16.28 7.44
CA ASP A 87 42.96 -17.57 7.95
C ASP A 87 43.79 -18.01 9.15
N ASN A 88 43.12 -18.19 10.30
CA ASN A 88 43.73 -18.67 11.55
C ASN A 88 43.42 -20.16 11.82
N GLY A 89 42.95 -20.90 10.80
CA GLY A 89 42.72 -22.34 10.86
C GLY A 89 41.44 -22.78 11.58
N ASN A 90 40.60 -21.84 12.04
CA ASN A 90 39.32 -22.11 12.71
C ASN A 90 38.08 -21.68 11.91
N ILE A 91 38.26 -21.10 10.71
CA ILE A 91 37.20 -20.46 9.95
C ILE A 91 36.52 -21.49 9.04
N LEU A 92 35.52 -22.21 9.56
CA LEU A 92 34.82 -23.27 8.79
C LEU A 92 34.05 -22.75 7.56
N ASN A 93 33.68 -21.47 7.55
CA ASN A 93 32.77 -20.89 6.54
C ASN A 93 33.42 -19.82 5.65
N GLY A 94 34.76 -19.68 5.69
CA GLY A 94 35.51 -18.81 4.80
C GLY A 94 35.80 -19.51 3.47
N SER A 95 35.49 -18.86 2.35
CA SER A 95 35.91 -19.32 1.02
C SER A 95 37.37 -18.92 0.80
N SER A 96 38.21 -19.89 0.45
CA SER A 96 39.63 -19.66 0.13
C SER A 96 39.79 -19.19 -1.32
N HIS A 97 38.84 -19.56 -2.18
CA HIS A 97 38.84 -19.26 -3.60
C HIS A 97 37.46 -18.77 -4.07
N PRO A 98 37.37 -17.77 -4.97
CA PRO A 98 36.09 -17.19 -5.41
C PRO A 98 35.08 -18.17 -6.04
N GLN A 99 35.53 -19.34 -6.48
CA GLN A 99 34.69 -20.39 -7.04
C GLN A 99 34.25 -21.44 -6.02
N ASP A 100 34.64 -21.30 -4.76
CA ASP A 100 34.23 -22.24 -3.72
C ASP A 100 32.73 -22.12 -3.45
N PRO A 101 32.04 -23.25 -3.21
CA PRO A 101 30.61 -23.26 -2.95
C PRO A 101 30.22 -22.64 -1.59
N GLN A 102 31.18 -22.35 -0.73
CA GLN A 102 30.96 -21.86 0.64
C GLN A 102 30.49 -20.39 0.70
N GLY A 103 30.60 -19.64 -0.42
CA GLY A 103 30.23 -18.22 -0.50
C GLY A 103 28.77 -17.94 -0.92
N PRO A 104 28.26 -16.72 -0.72
CA PRO A 104 26.95 -16.31 -1.22
C PRO A 104 26.90 -16.40 -2.76
N SER A 105 26.02 -17.23 -3.30
CA SER A 105 25.88 -17.41 -4.75
C SER A 105 24.86 -16.44 -5.36
N LEU A 106 25.11 -16.07 -6.62
CA LEU A 106 24.23 -15.20 -7.41
C LEU A 106 23.26 -15.99 -8.31
N GLU A 107 23.06 -17.28 -8.04
CA GLU A 107 22.19 -18.14 -8.86
C GLU A 107 20.72 -17.71 -8.83
N TRP A 108 20.26 -17.12 -7.71
CA TRP A 108 18.92 -16.52 -7.63
C TRP A 108 18.78 -15.30 -8.55
N LEU A 109 19.85 -14.50 -8.71
CA LEU A 109 19.87 -13.32 -9.57
C LEU A 109 19.93 -13.69 -11.05
N LYS A 110 20.63 -14.77 -11.40
CA LYS A 110 20.68 -15.30 -12.77
C LYS A 110 19.34 -15.87 -13.25
N LYS A 111 18.45 -16.25 -12.33
CA LYS A 111 17.16 -16.89 -12.60
C LYS A 111 15.96 -15.95 -12.50
N LEU A 112 16.19 -14.71 -12.07
CA LEU A 112 15.22 -13.62 -12.06
C LEU A 112 14.91 -13.18 -13.50
#